data_AF-A0A9D9CVW3-F1
#
_entry.id   AF-A0A9D9CVW3-F1
#
_cell.length_a   1.000
_cell.length_b   1.000
_cell.length_c   1.000
_cell.angle_alpha   90.00
_cell.angle_beta   90.00
_cell.angle_gamma   90.00
#
_symmetry.space_group_name_H-M   'P 1'
#
loop_
_entity.id
_entity.type
_entity.pdbx_description
1 polymer ?
#
loop_
_entity_poly.entity_id
_entity_poly.type
_entity_poly.pdbx_seq_one_letter_code
_entity_poly.pdbx_strand_id
1 'polypeptide(L)' 'YVFDSKHKCGITNKKGEWIIPLEYDNITCLGDHISSYGFKVQKGKYVGLFDVNGKLLLPIKYKNISYDAEKNQIVGEE' A
#
# COMPACT_ATOMS: atom_id res chain seq x y z
N TYR A 1 -0.97 -13.64 -1.53
CA TYR A 1 -2.32 -13.96 -1.03
C TYR A 1 -2.73 -12.88 -0.05
N VAL A 2 -3.91 -12.29 -0.22
CA VAL A 2 -4.45 -11.30 0.74
C VAL A 2 -5.28 -12.08 1.76
N PHE A 3 -4.92 -12.00 3.03
CA PHE A 3 -5.68 -12.60 4.13
C PHE A 3 -6.59 -11.53 4.73
N ASP A 4 -7.90 -11.77 4.70
CA ASP A 4 -8.90 -10.94 5.35
C ASP A 4 -9.30 -11.59 6.68
N SER A 5 -8.84 -11.05 7.79
CA SER A 5 -9.31 -11.43 9.13
C SER A 5 -9.76 -10.16 9.84
N LYS A 6 -11.03 -9.83 9.66
CA LYS A 6 -11.79 -8.84 10.46
C LYS A 6 -11.25 -7.40 10.40
N HIS A 7 -11.19 -6.82 9.21
CA HIS A 7 -10.78 -5.41 8.94
C HIS A 7 -9.28 -5.17 8.85
N LYS A 8 -8.41 -6.19 8.87
CA LYS A 8 -6.99 -5.99 8.63
C LYS A 8 -6.47 -6.86 7.51
N CYS A 9 -5.67 -6.24 6.66
CA CYS A 9 -5.04 -6.83 5.50
C CYS A 9 -3.52 -6.84 5.70
N GLY A 10 -2.86 -7.82 5.09
CA GLY A 10 -1.40 -7.91 4.98
C GLY A 10 -1.00 -8.60 3.69
N ILE A 11 0.25 -8.40 3.28
CA ILE A 11 0.83 -9.05 2.10
C ILE A 11 1.98 -9.93 2.54
N THR A 12 1.93 -11.19 2.13
CA THR A 12 3.02 -12.15 2.31
C THR A 12 3.67 -12.47 0.96
N ASN A 13 4.97 -12.74 0.99
CA ASN A 13 5.71 -13.25 -0.15
C ASN A 13 5.38 -14.73 -0.37
N LYS A 14 5.77 -15.29 -1.52
CA LYS A 14 5.66 -16.73 -1.84
C LYS A 14 6.36 -17.63 -0.82
N LYS A 15 7.35 -17.10 -0.08
CA LYS A 15 8.04 -17.79 1.02
C LYS A 15 7.26 -17.82 2.34
N GLY A 16 6.11 -17.15 2.43
CA GLY A 16 5.37 -16.96 3.68
C GLY A 16 5.92 -15.85 4.57
N GLU A 17 6.95 -15.13 4.13
CA GLU A 17 7.49 -13.96 4.82
C GLU A 17 6.55 -12.76 4.66
N TRP A 18 6.28 -12.03 5.74
CA TRP A 18 5.47 -10.82 5.70
C TRP A 18 6.22 -9.70 4.98
N ILE A 19 5.72 -9.32 3.81
CA ILE A 19 6.16 -8.13 3.08
C ILE A 19 5.52 -6.90 3.73
N ILE A 20 4.23 -7.01 3.99
CA ILE A 20 3.41 -6.01 4.65
C ILE A 20 2.69 -6.74 5.78
N PRO A 21 2.99 -6.45 7.06
CA PRO A 21 2.37 -7.14 8.18
C PRO A 21 0.84 -6.95 8.19
N LEU A 22 0.09 -7.89 8.77
CA LEU A 22 -1.37 -7.84 8.89
C LEU A 22 -1.82 -6.82 9.96
N GLU A 23 -1.46 -5.56 9.74
CA GLU A 23 -1.70 -4.45 10.67
C GLU A 23 -2.48 -3.29 10.04
N TYR A 24 -2.76 -3.37 8.74
CA TYR A 24 -3.36 -2.29 7.96
C TYR A 24 -4.84 -2.53 7.81
N ASP A 25 -5.64 -1.48 7.96
CA ASP A 25 -7.09 -1.53 7.76
C ASP A 25 -7.46 -1.86 6.32
N ASN A 26 -6.70 -1.30 5.37
CA ASN A 26 -6.98 -1.48 3.95
C ASN A 26 -5.68 -1.58 3.16
N ILE A 27 -5.65 -2.47 2.17
CA ILE A 27 -4.53 -2.60 1.24
C ILE A 27 -5.10 -2.63 -0.17
N THR A 28 -4.66 -1.68 -0.99
CA THR A 28 -5.09 -1.54 -2.38
C THR A 28 -3.89 -1.74 -3.29
N CYS A 29 -4.01 -2.69 -4.22
CA CYS A 29 -3.02 -2.92 -5.25
C CYS A 29 -3.17 -1.87 -6.35
N LEU A 30 -2.14 -1.06 -6.58
CA LEU A 30 -2.04 -0.18 -7.74
C LEU A 30 -1.44 -1.02 -8.88
N GLY A 31 -2.28 -1.81 -9.54
CA GLY A 31 -1.83 -2.86 -10.46
C GLY A 31 -2.38 -2.80 -11.89
N ASP A 32 -3.40 -1.99 -12.18
CA ASP A 32 -4.19 -2.18 -13.40
C ASP A 32 -4.22 -0.99 -14.37
N HIS A 33 -3.84 0.22 -13.94
CA HIS A 33 -4.07 1.41 -14.77
C HIS A 33 -2.87 2.35 -14.90
N ILE A 34 -1.87 2.19 -14.04
CA ILE A 34 -0.81 3.18 -13.84
C ILE A 34 0.47 2.41 -13.58
N SER A 35 1.52 2.74 -14.33
CA SER A 35 2.78 2.02 -14.48
C SER A 35 3.67 1.89 -13.22
N SER A 36 3.10 1.95 -12.02
CA SER A 36 3.79 1.69 -10.76
C SER A 36 3.13 0.53 -10.04
N TYR A 37 3.71 -0.65 -10.19
CA TYR A 37 3.33 -1.83 -9.42
C TYR A 37 3.63 -1.58 -7.94
N GLY A 38 2.63 -1.11 -7.19
CA GLY A 38 2.76 -0.75 -5.78
C GLY A 38 1.54 -1.13 -4.96
N PHE A 39 1.72 -1.24 -3.66
CA PHE A 39 0.69 -1.53 -2.69
C PHE A 39 0.45 -0.29 -1.83
N LYS A 40 -0.71 0.34 -1.99
CA LYS A 40 -1.20 1.37 -1.08
C LYS A 40 -1.73 0.69 0.17
N VAL A 41 -1.26 1.12 1.34
CA VAL A 41 -1.74 0.61 2.62
C VAL A 41 -2.31 1.74 3.46
N GLN A 42 -3.34 1.44 4.23
CA GLN A 42 -3.99 2.37 5.14
C GLN A 42 -3.98 1.79 6.55
N LYS A 43 -3.51 2.57 7.52
CA LYS A 43 -3.50 2.22 8.94
C LYS A 43 -4.23 3.34 9.70
N GLY A 44 -5.49 3.11 10.05
CA GLY A 44 -6.36 4.15 10.60
C GLY A 44 -6.46 5.39 9.68
N LYS A 45 -6.01 6.54 10.18
CA LYS A 45 -6.01 7.83 9.46
C LYS A 45 -4.77 8.09 8.61
N TYR A 46 -3.80 7.20 8.65
CA TYR A 46 -2.55 7.34 7.92
C TYR A 46 -2.48 6.34 6.78
N VAL A 47 -1.80 6.72 5.71
CA VAL A 47 -1.60 5.90 4.52
C VAL A 47 -0.13 5.89 4.12
N GLY A 48 0.29 4.78 3.56
CA GLY A 48 1.64 4.58 3.03
C GLY A 48 1.61 3.83 1.71
N LEU A 49 2.77 3.78 1.07
CA LEU A 49 2.96 3.12 -0.21
C LEU A 49 4.16 2.20 -0.13
N PHE A 50 3.95 0.96 -0.58
CA PHE A 50 4.97 -0.05 -0.72
C PHE A 50 5.14 -0.37 -2.20
N ASP A 51 6.34 -0.72 -2.60
CA ASP A 51 6.67 -1.28 -3.90
C ASP A 51 6.24 -2.77 -3.97
N VAL A 52 6.16 -3.35 -5.17
CA VAL A 52 5.95 -4.81 -5.32
C VAL A 52 6.97 -5.66 -4.58
N ASN A 53 8.18 -5.15 -4.40
CA ASN A 53 9.22 -5.83 -3.65
C ASN A 53 9.07 -5.69 -2.12
N GLY A 54 8.04 -4.98 -1.64
CA GLY A 54 7.88 -4.64 -0.22
C GLY A 54 8.70 -3.46 0.25
N LYS A 55 9.34 -2.75 -0.67
CA LYS A 55 10.12 -1.57 -0.32
C LYS A 55 9.18 -0.42 0.01
N LEU A 56 9.32 0.16 1.20
CA LEU A 56 8.53 1.34 1.57
C LEU A 56 8.92 2.51 0.66
N LEU A 57 8.00 2.93 -0.22
CA LEU A 57 8.16 4.12 -1.07
C LEU A 57 7.71 5.36 -0.31
N LEU A 58 6.55 5.28 0.35
CA LEU A 58 6.01 6.33 1.21
C LEU A 58 5.72 5.76 2.60
N PRO A 59 6.30 6.34 3.67
CA PRO A 59 5.97 5.96 5.04
C PRO A 59 4.50 6.24 5.37
N ILE A 60 3.96 5.46 6.31
CA ILE A 60 2.56 5.56 6.76
C ILE A 60 2.40 6.75 7.71
N LYS A 61 2.59 7.96 7.17
CA LYS A 61 2.48 9.24 7.88
C LYS A 61 1.60 10.26 7.18
N TYR A 62 1.24 10.00 5.93
CA TYR A 62 0.36 10.86 5.14
C TYR A 62 -1.08 10.59 5.53
N LYS A 63 -1.93 11.63 5.59
CA LYS A 63 -3.38 11.44 5.82
C LYS A 63 -4.05 10.86 4.59
N ASN A 64 -3.60 11.27 3.41
CA ASN A 64 -4.15 10.80 2.16
C ASN A 64 -3.04 10.64 1.11
N ILE A 65 -3.19 9.64 0.24
CA ILE A 65 -2.33 9.47 -0.92
C ILE A 65 -3.23 9.38 -2.13
N SER A 66 -3.01 10.33 -3.04
CA SER A 66 -3.72 10.44 -4.30
C SER A 66 -2.74 10.19 -5.42
N TYR A 67 -3.23 9.55 -6.46
CA TYR A 67 -2.47 9.42 -7.69
C TYR A 67 -2.78 10.63 -8.58
N ASP A 68 -1.74 11.37 -8.92
CA ASP A 68 -1.81 12.48 -9.87
C ASP A 68 -1.61 11.92 -11.27
N ALA A 69 -2.71 11.79 -12.01
CA ALA A 69 -2.70 11.22 -13.35
C ALA A 69 -1.98 12.11 -14.37
N GLU A 70 -1.91 13.41 -14.11
CA GLU A 70 -1.25 14.38 -14.99
C GLU A 70 0.27 14.26 -14.89
N LYS A 71 0.79 14.03 -13.69
CA LYS A 71 2.23 13.85 -13.43
C LYS A 71 2.68 12.39 -13.43
N ASN A 72 1.75 11.44 -13.54
CA ASN A 72 2.01 10.01 -13.37
C ASN A 72 2.78 9.72 -12.07
N GLN A 73 2.41 10.43 -11.00
CA GLN A 73 3.13 10.45 -9.72
C GLN A 73 2.15 10.28 -8.56
N ILE A 74 2.63 9.67 -7.49
CA ILE A 74 1.84 9.43 -6.29
C ILE A 74 2.17 10.57 -5.33
N VAL A 75 1.17 11.36 -4.96
CA VAL A 75 1.32 12.49 -4.04
C VAL A 75 0.74 12.10 -2.68
N GLY A 76 1.55 12.31 -1.64
CA GLY A 76 1.10 12.17 -0.24
C GLY A 76 0.74 13.54 0.32
N GLU A 77 -0.42 13.63 0.95
CA GLU A 77 -0.89 14.78 1.70
C GLU A 77 -0.67 14.53 3.20
N GLU A 78 0.05 15.43 3.88
CA GLU A 78 0.40 15.33 5.32
C GLU A 78 -0.67 15.87 6.28
#